data_AF-A0A1I2K7K7-F1
#
_entry.id   AF-A0A1I2K7K7-F1
#
_cell.length_a   1.000
_cell.length_b   1.000
_cell.length_c   1.000
_cell.angle_alpha   90.00
_cell.angle_beta   90.00
_cell.angle_gamma   90.00
#
_symmetry.space_group_name_H-M   'P 1'
#
loop_
_entity.id
_entity.type
_entity.pdbx_description
1 polymer ?
#
loop_
_entity_poly.entity_id
_entity_poly.type
_entity_poly.pdbx_seq_one_letter_code
_entity_poly.pdbx_strand_id
1 'polypeptide(L)'
;MISVLATFVGIWPLGRVNRRPMLMSGQIGTTAALLLIGVFSLALPESLPTPLPKETITTVRVGVSGAGMIGQDHIRRLTEAVTGARVSAVTDMEQARATEVATCAGAGALPTGADLIAPPEVDAVLVTSWGPTHAEHVLNAVTAGKPVFREKPLASASEDCLRIVDAERAHGRRLVQVGFMRRFDVGYRQMKEVLASGSIGAPLIVHCAHRNPTVPESYTSAMAAQDTAVHDIDVVLWLLDERASPPTAPSSPWT
;
A
#
# COMPACT_ATOMS: atom_id res chain seq x y z
N MET A 1 31.57 16.29 20.48
CA MET A 1 32.09 17.57 21.02
C MET A 1 31.05 18.41 21.78
N ILE A 2 29.86 17.89 22.08
CA ILE A 2 28.79 18.63 22.81
C ILE A 2 28.76 18.27 24.32
N SER A 3 29.38 17.16 24.74
CA SER A 3 29.34 16.68 26.13
C SER A 3 30.37 17.29 27.09
N VAL A 4 31.37 18.05 26.61
CA VAL A 4 32.39 18.67 27.49
C VAL A 4 32.01 20.10 27.90
N LEU A 5 31.20 20.79 27.09
CA LEU A 5 30.76 22.16 27.40
C LEU A 5 29.69 22.23 28.50
N ALA A 6 28.85 21.19 28.66
CA ALA A 6 27.76 21.21 29.64
C ALA A 6 28.24 21.15 31.10
N THR A 7 29.42 20.58 31.36
CA THR A 7 29.97 20.47 32.72
C THR A 7 30.55 21.79 33.25
N PHE A 8 30.98 22.69 32.36
CA PHE A 8 31.62 23.95 32.78
C PHE A 8 30.65 25.09 33.05
N VAL A 9 29.44 25.07 32.47
CA VAL A 9 28.44 26.14 32.66
C VAL A 9 27.75 26.07 34.04
N GLY A 10 27.68 24.89 34.67
CA GLY A 10 27.05 24.70 35.98
C GLY A 10 27.88 25.15 37.19
N ILE A 11 29.18 25.42 37.02
CA ILE A 11 30.11 25.71 38.13
C ILE A 11 30.35 27.23 38.32
N TRP A 12 30.01 28.04 37.32
CA TRP A 12 30.28 29.48 37.34
C TRP A 12 29.46 30.31 38.36
N PRO A 13 28.22 29.97 38.77
CA PRO A 13 27.49 30.84 39.69
C PRO A 13 27.78 30.60 41.18
N LEU A 14 28.64 29.64 41.56
CA LEU A 14 28.92 29.33 42.98
C LEU A 14 30.25 29.94 43.45
N GLY A 15 30.32 31.27 43.48
CA GLY A 15 31.48 32.06 43.90
C GLY A 15 31.87 32.01 45.39
N ARG A 16 31.50 30.96 46.15
CA ARG A 16 31.84 30.84 47.59
C ARG A 16 32.13 29.41 48.08
N VAL A 17 32.62 28.51 47.22
CA VAL A 17 33.01 27.15 47.66
C VAL A 17 34.52 26.98 47.51
N ASN A 18 35.16 26.42 48.55
CA ASN A 18 36.61 26.23 48.63
C ASN A 18 37.09 25.34 47.46
N ARG A 19 38.04 25.81 46.64
CA ARG A 19 38.36 25.18 45.34
C ARG A 19 38.96 23.78 45.41
N ARG A 20 39.63 23.42 46.52
CA ARG A 20 40.29 22.12 46.69
C ARG A 20 39.33 20.92 46.84
N PRO A 21 38.32 20.94 47.73
CA PRO A 21 37.35 19.83 47.83
C PRO A 21 36.52 19.64 46.55
N MET A 22 36.24 20.72 45.81
CA MET A 22 35.42 20.67 44.59
C MET A 22 36.13 19.99 43.40
N LEU A 23 37.43 20.22 43.25
CA LEU A 23 38.26 19.51 42.26
C LEU A 23 38.40 18.02 42.60
N MET A 24 38.56 17.68 43.89
CA MET A 24 38.62 16.28 44.33
C MET A 24 37.31 15.54 44.11
N SER A 25 36.15 16.14 44.41
CA SER A 25 34.85 15.51 44.14
C SER A 25 34.58 15.31 42.64
N GLY A 26 35.02 16.26 41.80
CA GLY A 26 34.90 16.17 40.35
C GLY A 26 35.78 15.08 39.73
N GLN A 27 37.02 14.94 40.21
CA GLN A 27 37.90 13.84 39.80
C GLN A 27 37.36 12.47 40.24
N ILE A 28 36.90 12.33 41.48
CA ILE A 28 36.35 11.05 41.98
C ILE A 28 35.11 10.66 41.16
N GLY A 29 34.20 11.60 40.87
CA GLY A 29 33.02 11.32 40.05
C GLY A 29 33.35 10.92 38.62
N THR A 30 34.36 11.55 38.02
CA THR A 30 34.78 11.25 36.65
C THR A 30 35.49 9.89 36.57
N THR A 31 36.36 9.59 37.53
CA THR A 31 37.06 8.30 37.59
C THR A 31 36.09 7.15 37.88
N ALA A 32 35.10 7.35 38.77
CA ALA A 32 34.06 6.36 39.04
C ALA A 32 33.17 6.10 37.82
N ALA A 33 32.77 7.14 37.08
CA ALA A 33 31.98 7.00 35.86
C ALA A 33 32.75 6.26 34.76
N LEU A 34 34.03 6.56 34.56
CA LEU A 34 34.87 5.87 33.57
C LEU A 34 35.12 4.40 33.95
N LEU A 35 35.30 4.10 35.25
CA LEU A 35 35.39 2.72 35.74
C LEU A 35 34.08 1.95 35.52
N LEU A 36 32.93 2.58 35.78
CA LEU A 36 31.62 1.96 35.50
C LEU A 36 31.41 1.69 34.02
N ILE A 37 31.80 2.62 33.13
CA ILE A 37 31.73 2.40 31.68
C ILE A 37 32.68 1.27 31.26
N GLY A 38 33.90 1.23 31.78
CA GLY A 38 34.88 0.18 31.48
C GLY A 38 34.44 -1.21 31.96
N VAL A 39 33.93 -1.30 33.19
CA VAL A 39 33.40 -2.56 33.76
C VAL A 39 32.13 -3.00 33.03
N PHE A 40 31.26 -2.07 32.63
CA PHE A 40 30.07 -2.39 31.84
C PHE A 40 30.44 -2.87 30.43
N SER A 41 31.46 -2.29 29.80
CA SER A 41 32.00 -2.78 28.51
C SER A 41 32.63 -4.17 28.60
N LEU A 42 33.18 -4.57 29.75
CA LEU A 42 33.71 -5.93 29.98
C LEU A 42 32.62 -6.97 30.29
N ALA A 43 31.42 -6.51 30.70
CA ALA A 43 30.29 -7.38 31.03
C ALA A 43 29.30 -7.57 29.86
N LEU A 44 29.49 -6.86 28.74
CA LEU A 44 28.69 -7.06 27.53
C LEU A 44 29.27 -8.26 26.74
N PRO A 45 28.44 -9.25 26.35
CA PRO A 45 28.90 -10.33 25.49
C PRO A 45 29.40 -9.76 24.15
N GLU A 46 30.57 -10.22 23.69
CA GLU A 46 31.23 -9.78 22.45
C GLU A 46 30.42 -10.01 21.16
N SER A 47 29.29 -10.72 21.24
CA SER A 47 28.39 -10.88 20.11
C SER A 47 27.42 -9.71 20.01
N LEU A 48 27.84 -8.64 19.35
CA LEU A 48 26.87 -7.80 18.64
C LEU A 48 26.08 -8.72 17.69
N PRO A 49 24.73 -8.66 17.67
CA PRO A 49 23.98 -9.42 16.68
C PRO A 49 24.56 -9.08 15.30
N THR A 50 24.85 -10.13 14.51
CA THR A 50 25.24 -9.98 13.11
C THR A 50 24.29 -8.95 12.49
N PRO A 51 24.80 -7.92 11.78
CA PRO A 51 23.90 -7.00 11.09
C PRO A 51 22.90 -7.85 10.33
N LEU A 52 21.61 -7.65 10.59
CA LEU A 52 20.60 -8.29 9.77
C LEU A 52 20.99 -8.01 8.32
N PRO A 53 20.94 -9.03 7.42
CA PRO A 53 21.29 -8.80 6.02
C PRO A 53 20.59 -7.53 5.59
N LYS A 54 21.35 -6.55 5.06
CA LYS A 54 20.75 -5.35 4.49
C LYS A 54 19.72 -5.87 3.51
N GLU A 55 18.43 -5.75 3.85
CA GLU A 55 17.40 -5.86 2.83
C GLU A 55 17.77 -4.76 1.86
N THR A 56 18.34 -5.16 0.72
CA THR A 56 18.43 -4.29 -0.43
C THR A 56 16.99 -3.88 -0.65
N ILE A 57 16.65 -2.62 -0.39
CA ILE A 57 15.34 -2.08 -0.75
C ILE A 57 15.31 -2.14 -2.27
N THR A 58 14.88 -3.28 -2.82
CA THR A 58 14.70 -3.48 -4.24
C THR A 58 13.47 -2.68 -4.60
N THR A 59 13.68 -1.50 -5.18
CA THR A 59 12.61 -0.71 -5.76
C THR A 59 11.82 -1.59 -6.73
N VAL A 60 10.55 -1.81 -6.43
CA VAL A 60 9.64 -2.59 -7.28
C VAL A 60 9.43 -1.84 -8.59
N ARG A 61 9.75 -2.49 -9.71
CA ARG A 61 9.56 -1.95 -11.05
C ARG A 61 8.16 -2.29 -11.54
N VAL A 62 7.31 -1.28 -11.68
CA VAL A 62 5.89 -1.45 -12.02
C VAL A 62 5.67 -1.20 -13.50
N GLY A 63 5.08 -2.18 -14.17
CA GLY A 63 4.56 -2.04 -15.53
C GLY A 63 3.10 -1.60 -15.50
N VAL A 64 2.72 -0.55 -16.23
CA VAL A 64 1.36 0.01 -16.22
C VAL A 64 0.65 -0.27 -17.54
N SER A 65 -0.48 -0.98 -17.48
CA SER A 65 -1.38 -1.23 -18.61
C SER A 65 -2.58 -0.30 -18.53
N GLY A 66 -2.64 0.67 -19.44
CA GLY A 66 -3.65 1.72 -19.52
C GLY A 66 -3.13 3.05 -19.00
N ALA A 67 -2.88 3.98 -19.90
CA ALA A 67 -2.36 5.33 -19.67
C ALA A 67 -3.45 6.42 -19.75
N GLY A 68 -4.71 6.05 -19.50
CA GLY A 68 -5.81 7.00 -19.30
C GLY A 68 -5.72 7.74 -17.96
N MET A 69 -6.78 8.47 -17.60
CA MET A 69 -6.81 9.32 -16.39
C MET A 69 -6.39 8.57 -15.12
N ILE A 70 -6.98 7.39 -14.86
CA ILE A 70 -6.67 6.59 -13.65
C ILE A 70 -5.24 6.04 -13.68
N GLY A 71 -4.78 5.59 -14.85
CA GLY A 71 -3.41 5.10 -15.03
C GLY A 71 -2.37 6.18 -14.78
N GLN A 72 -2.57 7.38 -15.33
CA GLN A 72 -1.69 8.53 -15.10
C GLN A 72 -1.66 8.97 -13.64
N ASP A 73 -2.81 8.95 -12.94
CA ASP A 73 -2.86 9.29 -11.52
C ASP A 73 -2.13 8.25 -10.65
N HIS A 74 -2.21 6.95 -10.98
CA HIS A 74 -1.38 5.93 -10.36
C HIS A 74 0.11 6.10 -10.68
N ILE A 75 0.47 6.37 -11.94
CA ILE A 75 1.86 6.67 -12.36
C ILE A 75 2.41 7.84 -11.55
N ARG A 76 1.65 8.93 -11.45
CA ARG A 76 2.04 10.10 -10.66
C ARG A 76 2.27 9.73 -9.19
N ARG A 77 1.37 8.96 -8.56
CA ARG A 77 1.56 8.49 -7.17
C ARG A 77 2.79 7.59 -7.02
N LEU A 78 3.02 6.68 -7.97
CA LEU A 78 4.20 5.80 -7.98
C LEU A 78 5.51 6.57 -8.14
N THR A 79 5.48 7.71 -8.82
CA THR A 79 6.66 8.56 -9.03
C THR A 79 6.88 9.54 -7.86
N GLU A 80 5.82 10.11 -7.29
CA GLU A 80 5.92 11.26 -6.39
C GLU A 80 5.67 10.95 -4.91
N ALA A 81 4.89 9.90 -4.59
CA ALA A 81 4.36 9.70 -3.24
C ALA A 81 4.69 8.33 -2.65
N VAL A 82 4.67 7.27 -3.46
CA VAL A 82 4.93 5.90 -3.01
C VAL A 82 6.44 5.67 -2.94
N THR A 83 6.93 5.22 -1.79
CA THR A 83 8.33 4.83 -1.63
C THR A 83 8.53 3.36 -2.00
N GLY A 84 9.71 3.03 -2.54
CA GLY A 84 10.04 1.63 -2.85
C GLY A 84 9.43 1.09 -4.14
N ALA A 85 8.83 1.94 -4.99
CA ALA A 85 8.35 1.57 -6.32
C ALA A 85 8.78 2.61 -7.36
N ARG A 86 8.84 2.20 -8.63
CA ARG A 86 8.97 3.10 -9.79
C ARG A 86 8.25 2.52 -10.99
N VAL A 87 7.83 3.38 -11.92
CA VAL A 87 7.29 2.93 -13.21
C VAL A 87 8.46 2.54 -14.12
N SER A 88 8.45 1.32 -14.68
CA SER A 88 9.48 0.86 -15.62
C SER A 88 8.98 0.75 -17.05
N ALA A 89 7.70 0.46 -17.23
CA ALA A 89 7.08 0.33 -18.54
C ALA A 89 5.63 0.80 -18.53
N VAL A 90 5.15 1.33 -19.66
CA VAL A 90 3.75 1.73 -19.87
C VAL A 90 3.28 1.20 -21.22
N THR A 91 2.05 0.71 -21.28
CA THR A 91 1.36 0.35 -22.53
C THR A 91 -0.07 0.87 -22.51
N ASP A 92 -0.60 1.19 -23.67
CA ASP A 92 -1.97 1.62 -23.87
C ASP A 92 -2.38 1.29 -25.31
N MET A 93 -3.69 1.12 -25.57
CA MET A 93 -4.18 0.91 -26.94
C MET A 93 -3.83 2.09 -27.86
N GLU A 94 -3.75 3.30 -27.31
CA GLU A 94 -3.24 4.48 -28.01
C GLU A 94 -1.73 4.62 -27.74
N GLN A 95 -0.92 4.11 -28.67
CA GLN A 95 0.53 4.02 -28.49
C GLN A 95 1.21 5.39 -28.34
N ALA A 96 0.66 6.44 -28.97
CA ALA A 96 1.19 7.79 -28.81
C ALA A 96 1.07 8.25 -27.35
N ARG A 97 -0.09 8.00 -26.72
CA ARG A 97 -0.34 8.30 -25.31
C ARG A 97 0.55 7.48 -24.39
N ALA A 98 0.76 6.20 -24.67
CA ALA A 98 1.70 5.37 -23.89
C ALA A 98 3.12 5.96 -23.93
N THR A 99 3.57 6.40 -25.10
CA THR A 99 4.91 6.98 -25.32
C THR A 99 5.10 8.29 -24.56
N GLU A 100 4.12 9.18 -24.65
CA GLU A 100 4.12 10.46 -23.93
C GLU A 100 4.20 10.24 -22.41
N VAL A 101 3.28 9.43 -21.87
CA VAL A 101 3.19 9.18 -20.43
C VAL A 101 4.42 8.43 -19.91
N ALA A 102 4.93 7.44 -20.65
CA ALA A 102 6.16 6.73 -20.30
C ALA A 102 7.36 7.69 -20.21
N THR A 103 7.49 8.61 -21.17
CA THR A 103 8.57 9.59 -21.20
C THR A 103 8.52 10.49 -19.97
N CYS A 104 7.34 11.01 -19.61
CA CYS A 104 7.16 11.81 -18.40
C CYS A 104 7.51 11.05 -17.12
N ALA A 105 7.31 9.73 -17.10
CA ALA A 105 7.61 8.87 -15.96
C ALA A 105 9.07 8.32 -15.95
N GLY A 106 9.87 8.60 -16.98
CA GLY A 106 11.20 8.01 -17.14
C GLY A 106 11.18 6.50 -17.41
N ALA A 107 10.10 6.00 -18.03
CA ALA A 107 9.83 4.60 -18.31
C ALA A 107 9.88 4.29 -19.82
N GLY A 108 9.90 3.00 -20.17
CA GLY A 108 9.75 2.54 -21.56
C GLY A 108 8.28 2.44 -21.99
N ALA A 109 7.99 2.70 -23.26
CA ALA A 109 6.68 2.41 -23.83
C ALA A 109 6.70 1.03 -24.52
N LEU A 110 5.73 0.18 -24.20
CA LEU A 110 5.60 -1.16 -24.78
C LEU A 110 4.33 -1.27 -25.64
N PRO A 111 4.34 -2.12 -26.68
CA PRO A 111 3.21 -2.24 -27.61
C PRO A 111 1.94 -2.81 -26.97
N THR A 112 2.07 -3.81 -26.10
CA THR A 112 0.91 -4.51 -25.55
C THR A 112 1.03 -4.81 -24.04
N GLY A 113 -0.11 -5.15 -23.43
CA GLY A 113 -0.15 -5.64 -22.04
C GLY A 113 0.63 -6.93 -21.82
N ALA A 114 0.67 -7.82 -22.82
CA ALA A 114 1.46 -9.06 -22.75
C ALA A 114 2.98 -8.76 -22.65
N ASP A 115 3.42 -7.68 -23.29
CA ASP A 115 4.82 -7.25 -23.26
C ASP A 115 5.24 -6.74 -21.86
N LEU A 116 4.32 -6.45 -20.95
CA LEU A 116 4.66 -6.14 -19.55
C LEU A 116 5.00 -7.40 -18.73
N ILE A 117 4.65 -8.59 -19.22
CA ILE A 117 4.67 -9.82 -18.43
C ILE A 117 5.95 -10.63 -18.69
N ALA A 118 6.49 -10.58 -19.90
CA ALA A 118 7.73 -11.31 -20.21
C ALA A 118 9.01 -10.68 -19.61
N PRO A 119 9.19 -9.33 -19.64
CA PRO A 119 10.47 -8.74 -19.26
C PRO A 119 10.85 -8.97 -17.79
N PRO A 120 12.12 -9.30 -17.50
CA PRO A 120 12.64 -9.30 -16.14
C PRO A 120 12.71 -7.89 -15.54
N GLU A 121 12.49 -6.84 -16.33
CA GLU A 121 12.48 -5.42 -15.93
C GLU A 121 11.18 -4.94 -15.28
N VAL A 122 10.16 -5.80 -15.23
CA VAL A 122 8.87 -5.55 -14.59
C VAL A 122 8.70 -6.54 -13.45
N ASP A 123 8.61 -6.06 -12.22
CA ASP A 123 8.40 -6.89 -11.02
C ASP A 123 6.91 -7.10 -10.73
N ALA A 124 6.07 -6.10 -11.02
CA ALA A 124 4.64 -6.13 -10.80
C ALA A 124 3.89 -5.36 -11.91
N VAL A 125 2.62 -5.71 -12.13
CA VAL A 125 1.79 -5.08 -13.16
C VAL A 125 0.62 -4.31 -12.52
N LEU A 126 0.37 -3.09 -12.99
CA LEU A 126 -0.79 -2.29 -12.65
C LEU A 126 -1.72 -2.21 -13.86
N VAL A 127 -2.93 -2.77 -13.75
CA VAL A 127 -3.92 -2.85 -14.82
C VAL A 127 -5.04 -1.85 -14.56
N THR A 128 -5.02 -0.78 -15.36
CA THR A 128 -5.98 0.34 -15.38
C THR A 128 -6.67 0.49 -16.74
N SER A 129 -6.41 -0.42 -17.67
CA SER A 129 -7.02 -0.44 -18.99
C SER A 129 -8.49 -0.89 -18.93
N TRP A 130 -9.23 -0.48 -19.96
CA TRP A 130 -10.63 -0.84 -20.17
C TRP A 130 -10.75 -1.72 -21.42
N GLY A 131 -11.75 -2.59 -21.47
CA GLY A 131 -12.03 -3.46 -22.62
C GLY A 131 -11.90 -4.96 -22.34
N PRO A 132 -12.33 -5.83 -23.25
CA PRO A 132 -12.55 -7.26 -22.97
C PRO A 132 -11.29 -8.06 -22.61
N THR A 133 -10.09 -7.54 -22.87
CA THR A 133 -8.83 -8.27 -22.69
C THR A 133 -8.20 -8.10 -21.30
N HIS A 134 -8.77 -7.28 -20.41
CA HIS A 134 -8.15 -7.02 -19.10
C HIS A 134 -8.10 -8.25 -18.18
N ALA A 135 -9.08 -9.17 -18.28
CA ALA A 135 -9.07 -10.41 -17.52
C ALA A 135 -7.87 -11.31 -17.93
N GLU A 136 -7.59 -11.38 -19.23
CA GLU A 136 -6.44 -12.12 -19.76
C GLU A 136 -5.11 -11.52 -19.30
N HIS A 137 -5.00 -10.19 -19.17
CA HIS A 137 -3.78 -9.58 -18.61
C HIS A 137 -3.53 -10.00 -17.16
N VAL A 138 -4.57 -10.08 -16.34
CA VAL A 138 -4.47 -10.56 -14.95
C VAL A 138 -4.09 -12.04 -14.93
N LEU A 139 -4.76 -12.88 -15.74
CA LEU A 139 -4.46 -14.31 -15.84
C LEU A 139 -3.01 -14.58 -16.28
N ASN A 140 -2.52 -13.84 -17.28
CA ASN A 140 -1.15 -13.98 -17.76
C ASN A 140 -0.14 -13.54 -16.69
N ALA A 141 -0.42 -12.47 -15.94
CA ALA A 141 0.46 -12.03 -14.84
C ALA A 141 0.51 -13.06 -13.71
N VAL A 142 -0.65 -13.61 -13.33
CA VAL A 142 -0.75 -14.69 -12.33
C VAL A 142 0.01 -15.94 -12.78
N THR A 143 -0.16 -16.35 -14.04
CA THR A 143 0.53 -17.51 -14.62
C THR A 143 2.05 -17.32 -14.62
N ALA A 144 2.51 -16.08 -14.87
CA ALA A 144 3.93 -15.72 -14.81
C ALA A 144 4.46 -15.47 -13.38
N GLY A 145 3.61 -15.60 -12.36
CA GLY A 145 3.99 -15.37 -10.97
C GLY A 145 4.26 -13.90 -10.61
N LYS A 146 3.81 -12.96 -11.45
CA LYS A 146 3.96 -11.52 -11.22
C LYS A 146 2.79 -10.98 -10.40
N PRO A 147 3.03 -10.26 -9.29
CA PRO A 147 2.00 -9.51 -8.59
C PRO A 147 1.28 -8.55 -9.54
N VAL A 148 -0.04 -8.46 -9.39
CA VAL A 148 -0.90 -7.62 -10.21
C VAL A 148 -1.85 -6.81 -9.33
N PHE A 149 -1.81 -5.49 -9.50
CA PHE A 149 -2.84 -4.58 -9.00
C PHE A 149 -3.80 -4.30 -10.15
N ARG A 150 -5.06 -4.72 -10.02
CA ARG A 150 -6.13 -4.45 -10.99
C ARG A 150 -7.07 -3.44 -10.36
N GLU A 151 -7.38 -2.34 -11.04
CA GLU A 151 -8.46 -1.43 -10.62
C GLU A 151 -9.83 -2.14 -10.44
N LYS A 152 -10.91 -1.47 -10.05
CA LYS A 152 -12.26 -2.09 -10.15
C LYS A 152 -12.83 -2.05 -11.58
N PRO A 153 -13.69 -3.00 -11.99
CA PRO A 153 -14.02 -4.30 -11.38
C PRO A 153 -12.99 -5.39 -11.75
N LEU A 154 -12.77 -6.45 -10.98
CA LEU A 154 -11.77 -7.49 -11.33
C LEU A 154 -11.86 -7.97 -12.80
N ALA A 155 -13.07 -8.39 -13.21
CA ALA A 155 -13.44 -8.66 -14.59
C ALA A 155 -14.88 -8.19 -14.86
N SER A 156 -15.28 -8.10 -16.14
CA SER A 156 -16.66 -7.75 -16.53
C SER A 156 -17.66 -8.89 -16.35
N ALA A 157 -17.20 -10.15 -16.38
CA ALA A 157 -18.02 -11.34 -16.19
C ALA A 157 -17.58 -12.10 -14.94
N SER A 158 -18.53 -12.73 -14.25
CA SER A 158 -18.26 -13.49 -13.02
C SER A 158 -17.41 -14.74 -13.28
N GLU A 159 -17.58 -15.33 -14.47
CA GLU A 159 -16.85 -16.48 -14.97
C GLU A 159 -15.36 -16.15 -15.11
N ASP A 160 -15.03 -14.96 -15.60
CA ASP A 160 -13.64 -14.50 -15.70
C ASP A 160 -13.04 -14.20 -14.33
N CYS A 161 -13.83 -13.66 -13.39
CA CYS A 161 -13.39 -13.52 -12.00
C CYS A 161 -13.05 -14.88 -11.38
N LEU A 162 -13.88 -15.91 -11.61
CA LEU A 162 -13.63 -17.27 -11.13
C LEU A 162 -12.37 -17.87 -11.76
N ARG A 163 -12.18 -17.71 -13.08
CA ARG A 163 -10.95 -18.14 -13.78
C ARG A 163 -9.70 -17.53 -13.13
N ILE A 164 -9.73 -16.24 -12.79
CA ILE A 164 -8.60 -15.57 -12.12
C ILE A 164 -8.36 -16.14 -10.73
N VAL A 165 -9.41 -16.35 -9.94
CA VAL A 165 -9.30 -16.94 -8.60
C VAL A 165 -8.72 -18.35 -8.65
N ASP A 166 -9.17 -19.17 -9.59
CA ASP A 166 -8.70 -20.54 -9.75
C ASP A 166 -7.23 -20.58 -10.22
N ALA A 167 -6.84 -19.68 -11.12
CA ALA A 167 -5.44 -19.53 -11.53
C ALA A 167 -4.53 -19.10 -10.36
N GLU A 168 -4.95 -18.12 -9.55
CA GLU A 168 -4.19 -17.66 -8.38
C GLU A 168 -4.05 -18.77 -7.32
N ARG A 169 -5.13 -19.53 -7.09
CA ARG A 169 -5.11 -20.70 -6.20
C ARG A 169 -4.18 -21.80 -6.70
N ALA A 170 -4.24 -22.12 -7.99
CA ALA A 170 -3.36 -23.11 -8.61
C ALA A 170 -1.88 -22.70 -8.53
N HIS A 171 -1.59 -21.41 -8.64
CA HIS A 171 -0.23 -20.88 -8.43
C HIS A 171 0.23 -20.99 -6.96
N GLY A 172 -0.69 -21.04 -5.99
CA GLY A 172 -0.38 -21.21 -4.57
C GLY A 172 0.19 -19.96 -3.89
N ARG A 173 0.09 -18.78 -4.52
CA ARG A 173 0.49 -17.49 -3.94
C ARG A 173 -0.56 -16.44 -4.25
N ARG A 174 -0.81 -15.56 -3.29
CA ARG A 174 -1.64 -14.37 -3.52
C ARG A 174 -0.85 -13.36 -4.34
N LEU A 175 -1.31 -13.10 -5.56
CA LEU A 175 -0.70 -12.23 -6.55
C LEU A 175 -1.62 -11.08 -6.96
N VAL A 176 -2.93 -11.23 -6.78
CA VAL A 176 -3.93 -10.28 -7.27
C VAL A 176 -4.43 -9.39 -6.13
N GLN A 177 -4.33 -8.09 -6.33
CA GLN A 177 -5.00 -7.08 -5.53
C GLN A 177 -5.98 -6.29 -6.40
N VAL A 178 -7.24 -6.18 -5.95
CA VAL A 178 -8.26 -5.38 -6.60
C VAL A 178 -8.36 -4.00 -5.95
N GLY A 179 -8.52 -2.95 -6.75
CA GLY A 179 -8.54 -1.54 -6.37
C GLY A 179 -9.76 -1.07 -5.57
N PHE A 180 -10.23 -1.84 -4.59
CA PHE A 180 -11.27 -1.39 -3.65
C PHE A 180 -10.66 -0.54 -2.52
N MET A 181 -10.31 0.69 -2.87
CA MET A 181 -9.57 1.64 -2.02
C MET A 181 -10.26 2.01 -0.70
N ARG A 182 -11.58 1.89 -0.58
CA ARG A 182 -12.32 2.26 0.64
C ARG A 182 -11.86 1.48 1.88
N ARG A 183 -11.34 0.26 1.72
CA ARG A 183 -10.78 -0.53 2.84
C ARG A 183 -9.51 0.08 3.45
N PHE A 184 -8.88 1.01 2.75
CA PHE A 184 -7.67 1.72 3.19
C PHE A 184 -7.95 3.11 3.75
N ASP A 185 -9.18 3.62 3.57
CA ASP A 185 -9.60 4.86 4.20
C ASP A 185 -9.62 4.72 5.73
N VAL A 186 -9.11 5.74 6.42
CA VAL A 186 -8.94 5.72 7.88
C VAL A 186 -10.29 5.58 8.59
N GLY A 187 -11.34 6.23 8.09
CA GLY A 187 -12.67 6.16 8.70
C GLY A 187 -13.28 4.77 8.59
N TYR A 188 -13.17 4.12 7.43
CA TYR A 188 -13.63 2.73 7.27
C TYR A 188 -12.82 1.74 8.12
N ARG A 189 -11.51 1.96 8.30
CA ARG A 189 -10.68 1.14 9.18
C ARG A 189 -11.07 1.27 10.65
N GLN A 190 -11.31 2.48 11.11
CA GLN A 190 -11.82 2.73 12.46
C GLN A 190 -13.20 2.07 12.67
N MET A 191 -14.09 2.16 11.67
CA MET A 191 -15.37 1.48 11.72
C MET A 191 -15.21 -0.04 11.83
N LYS A 192 -14.27 -0.63 11.07
CA LYS A 192 -13.96 -2.07 11.15
C LYS A 192 -13.46 -2.46 12.55
N GLU A 193 -12.61 -1.65 13.16
CA GLU A 193 -12.10 -1.88 14.51
C GLU A 193 -13.22 -1.84 15.56
N VAL A 194 -14.14 -0.89 15.47
CA VAL A 194 -15.32 -0.80 16.36
C VAL A 194 -16.21 -2.04 16.20
N LEU A 195 -16.51 -2.45 14.96
CA LEU A 195 -17.31 -3.65 14.70
C LEU A 195 -16.62 -4.91 15.24
N ALA A 196 -15.33 -5.08 14.96
CA ALA A 196 -14.56 -6.23 15.42
C ALA A 196 -14.41 -6.29 16.96
N SER A 197 -14.43 -5.15 17.64
CA SER A 197 -14.38 -5.09 19.10
C SER A 197 -15.64 -5.64 19.79
N GLY A 198 -16.77 -5.72 19.07
CA GLY A 198 -18.07 -6.10 19.63
C GLY A 198 -18.69 -5.06 20.58
N SER A 199 -18.09 -3.87 20.72
CA SER A 199 -18.53 -2.82 21.65
C SER A 199 -19.95 -2.29 21.41
N ILE A 200 -20.47 -2.45 20.19
CA ILE A 200 -21.82 -2.03 19.80
C ILE A 200 -22.78 -3.23 19.60
N GLY A 201 -22.36 -4.44 19.95
CA GLY A 201 -23.11 -5.67 19.68
C GLY A 201 -23.11 -6.07 18.21
N ALA A 202 -24.07 -6.92 17.82
CA ALA A 202 -24.21 -7.36 16.44
C ALA A 202 -24.79 -6.24 15.56
N PRO A 203 -24.19 -5.94 14.39
CA PRO A 203 -24.76 -5.00 13.44
C PRO A 203 -26.10 -5.52 12.90
N LEU A 204 -27.15 -4.71 13.00
CA LEU A 204 -28.50 -5.10 12.55
C LEU A 204 -28.88 -4.48 11.21
N ILE A 205 -28.49 -3.23 10.98
CA ILE A 205 -28.84 -2.46 9.78
C ILE A 205 -27.61 -1.63 9.38
N VAL A 206 -27.29 -1.63 8.09
CA VAL A 206 -26.32 -0.72 7.49
C VAL A 206 -27.08 0.28 6.61
N HIS A 207 -26.87 1.57 6.85
CA HIS A 207 -27.40 2.64 6.03
C HIS A 207 -26.25 3.46 5.46
N CYS A 208 -26.09 3.44 4.14
CA CYS A 208 -25.05 4.16 3.42
C CYS A 208 -25.64 4.94 2.25
N ALA A 209 -24.99 6.05 1.88
CA ALA A 209 -25.38 6.86 0.74
C ALA A 209 -24.14 7.28 -0.05
N HIS A 210 -24.15 6.98 -1.35
CA HIS A 210 -23.12 7.39 -2.29
C HIS A 210 -23.71 8.46 -3.20
N ARG A 211 -23.22 9.69 -3.09
CA ARG A 211 -23.71 10.84 -3.85
C ARG A 211 -22.59 11.41 -4.70
N ASN A 212 -22.91 11.70 -5.95
CA ASN A 212 -22.01 12.34 -6.88
C ASN A 212 -22.74 13.56 -7.49
N PRO A 213 -22.13 14.77 -7.55
CA PRO A 213 -22.84 15.98 -7.97
C PRO A 213 -23.37 15.93 -9.41
N THR A 214 -22.58 15.39 -10.34
CA THR A 214 -22.93 15.25 -11.76
C THR A 214 -22.22 14.03 -12.36
N VAL A 215 -22.80 13.44 -13.39
CA VAL A 215 -22.20 12.33 -14.17
C VAL A 215 -22.11 12.73 -15.64
N PRO A 216 -21.16 12.17 -16.42
CA PRO A 216 -21.10 12.42 -17.86
C PRO A 216 -22.32 11.85 -18.58
N GLU A 217 -22.62 12.35 -19.78
CA GLU A 217 -23.77 11.88 -20.59
C GLU A 217 -23.68 10.40 -20.96
N SER A 218 -22.48 9.84 -21.02
CA SER A 218 -22.25 8.41 -21.27
C SER A 218 -22.60 7.51 -20.08
N TYR A 219 -22.95 8.08 -18.93
CA TYR A 219 -23.29 7.34 -17.73
C TYR A 219 -24.68 6.72 -17.83
N THR A 220 -24.75 5.39 -17.74
CA THR A 220 -26.01 4.63 -17.85
C THR A 220 -26.55 4.20 -16.48
N SER A 221 -27.82 3.80 -16.41
CA SER A 221 -28.42 3.27 -15.18
C SER A 221 -27.68 2.04 -14.63
N ALA A 222 -27.11 1.19 -15.49
CA ALA A 222 -26.34 0.02 -15.06
C ALA A 222 -25.06 0.42 -14.31
N MET A 223 -24.44 1.54 -14.70
CA MET A 223 -23.23 2.07 -14.06
C MET A 223 -23.48 2.54 -12.62
N ALA A 224 -24.74 2.84 -12.25
CA ALA A 224 -25.10 3.08 -10.84
C ALA A 224 -24.72 1.90 -9.93
N ALA A 225 -24.91 0.67 -10.40
CA ALA A 225 -24.46 -0.51 -9.69
C ALA A 225 -22.97 -0.80 -9.96
N GLN A 226 -22.59 -0.84 -11.24
CA GLN A 226 -21.29 -1.37 -11.68
C GLN A 226 -20.11 -0.45 -11.37
N ASP A 227 -20.29 0.86 -11.44
CA ASP A 227 -19.21 1.83 -11.28
C ASP A 227 -19.27 2.61 -9.96
N THR A 228 -20.47 2.75 -9.38
CA THR A 228 -20.72 3.56 -8.18
C THR A 228 -20.96 2.69 -6.95
N ALA A 229 -22.06 1.93 -6.91
CA ALA A 229 -22.44 1.13 -5.73
C ALA A 229 -21.51 -0.06 -5.47
N VAL A 230 -20.72 -0.49 -6.46
CA VAL A 230 -19.74 -1.57 -6.31
C VAL A 230 -18.76 -1.33 -5.15
N HIS A 231 -18.43 -0.06 -4.87
CA HIS A 231 -17.59 0.30 -3.74
C HIS A 231 -18.30 0.13 -2.39
N ASP A 232 -19.61 0.42 -2.34
CA ASP A 232 -20.44 0.22 -1.17
C ASP A 232 -20.65 -1.27 -0.89
N ILE A 233 -20.91 -2.06 -1.95
CA ILE A 233 -21.03 -3.52 -1.86
C ILE A 233 -19.75 -4.13 -1.28
N ASP A 234 -18.59 -3.79 -1.84
CA ASP A 234 -17.31 -4.34 -1.39
C ASP A 234 -16.98 -3.98 0.07
N VAL A 235 -17.17 -2.71 0.45
CA VAL A 235 -16.78 -2.24 1.78
C VAL A 235 -17.75 -2.72 2.86
N VAL A 236 -19.05 -2.82 2.58
CA VAL A 236 -20.03 -3.32 3.55
C VAL A 236 -19.80 -4.80 3.84
N LEU A 237 -19.60 -5.61 2.81
CA LEU A 237 -19.27 -7.04 3.00
C LEU A 237 -17.97 -7.20 3.79
N TRP A 238 -16.96 -6.38 3.50
CA TRP A 238 -15.71 -6.37 4.25
C TRP A 238 -15.89 -5.92 5.71
N LEU A 239 -16.69 -4.90 5.97
CA LEU A 239 -16.97 -4.42 7.34
C LEU A 239 -17.63 -5.49 8.19
N LEU A 240 -18.60 -6.22 7.62
CA LEU A 240 -19.42 -7.20 8.33
C LEU A 240 -18.79 -8.61 8.41
N ASP A 241 -17.65 -8.85 7.75
CA ASP A 241 -17.08 -10.20 7.56
C ASP A 241 -18.06 -11.19 6.91
N GLU A 242 -19.01 -10.68 6.12
CA GLU A 242 -20.02 -11.49 5.45
C GLU A 242 -19.64 -11.83 4.01
N ARG A 243 -20.14 -12.98 3.55
CA ARG A 243 -20.12 -13.32 2.12
C ARG A 243 -21.36 -12.72 1.47
N ALA A 244 -21.21 -12.22 0.25
CA ALA A 244 -22.37 -11.83 -0.54
C ALA A 244 -23.32 -13.02 -0.72
N SER A 245 -24.54 -12.91 -0.21
CA SER A 245 -25.65 -13.75 -0.63
C SER A 245 -26.30 -13.12 -1.88
N PRO A 246 -26.71 -13.91 -2.88
CA PRO A 246 -27.38 -13.38 -4.06
C PRO A 246 -28.61 -12.57 -3.64
N PRO A 247 -28.92 -11.45 -4.32
CA PRO A 247 -30.12 -10.69 -4.02
C PRO A 247 -31.33 -11.60 -4.22
N THR A 248 -32.07 -11.84 -3.14
CA THR A 248 -33.40 -12.41 -3.25
C THR A 248 -34.28 -11.34 -3.90
N ALA A 249 -34.67 -11.54 -5.15
CA ALA A 249 -35.71 -10.71 -5.75
C ALA A 249 -36.92 -10.75 -4.80
N PRO A 250 -37.52 -9.60 -4.44
CA PRO A 250 -38.76 -9.63 -3.69
C PRO A 250 -39.77 -10.41 -4.53
N SER A 251 -40.24 -11.55 -4.01
CA SER A 251 -41.44 -12.19 -4.55
C SER A 251 -42.54 -11.14 -4.43
N SER A 252 -42.97 -10.57 -5.56
CA SER A 252 -44.15 -9.72 -5.57
C SER A 252 -45.30 -10.53 -4.96
N PRO A 253 -45.97 -10.07 -3.89
CA PRO A 253 -47.22 -10.66 -3.45
C PRO A 253 -48.38 -10.30 -4.41
N TRP A 254 -48.11 -9.58 -5.49
CA TRP A 254 -49.09 -9.13 -6.49
C TRP A 254 -48.68 -9.60 -7.89
N THR A 255 -48.92 -10.88 -8.16
CA THR A 255 -49.24 -11.45 -9.49
C THR A 255 -50.17 -12.62 -9.28
#